data_AF-C1E989-F1
#
_entry.id   AF-C1E989-F1
#
_cell.length_a   1.000
_cell.length_b   1.000
_cell.length_c   1.000
_cell.angle_alpha   90.00
_cell.angle_beta   90.00
_cell.angle_gamma   90.00
#
_symmetry.space_group_name_H-M   'P 1'
#
loop_
_entity.id
_entity.type
_entity.pdbx_description
1 polymer ?
#
loop_
_entity_poly.entity_id
_entity_poly.type
_entity_poly.pdbx_seq_one_letter_code
_entity_poly.pdbx_strand_id
1 'polypeptide(L)'
;MKPDEAALCDLLEVTRRVMLPAKDNGTFWCEGVNPLRMCEWALSELAEVEDEIKAAQSSVRKRRSGDDTAGDDLSFAEATRRVQDEVGDLIFDVIMLACVCERDFGGVGGRFSSGFTLAGAAANASAKVKRRCPYTFGPRARLGPCPDKATEEAAWADVKAMEKASRAPGGGPMPPAPPTYNSAWDRWCFKSGRLFDGQAVLPVAVAAAFATGCVFGARSWR
;
A
#
# COMPACT_ATOMS: atom_id res chain seq x y z
N MET A 1 -7.59 3.41 14.48
CA MET A 1 -6.57 2.94 13.52
C MET A 1 -6.81 1.46 13.36
N LYS A 2 -6.81 0.93 12.14
CA LYS A 2 -6.95 -0.52 11.93
C LYS A 2 -5.67 -1.22 12.45
N PRO A 3 -5.71 -2.50 12.87
CA PRO A 3 -4.54 -3.18 13.44
C PRO A 3 -3.30 -3.19 12.52
N ASP A 4 -3.52 -3.35 11.21
CA ASP A 4 -2.50 -3.28 10.15
C ASP A 4 -1.88 -1.88 10.03
N GLU A 5 -2.71 -0.83 10.04
CA GLU A 5 -2.21 0.56 10.07
C GLU A 5 -1.34 0.80 11.32
N ALA A 6 -1.75 0.28 12.48
CA ALA A 6 -1.01 0.42 13.73
C ALA A 6 0.34 -0.31 13.67
N ALA A 7 0.37 -1.53 13.13
CA ALA A 7 1.60 -2.30 12.98
C ALA A 7 2.62 -1.61 12.06
N LEU A 8 2.19 -1.06 10.93
CA LEU A 8 3.07 -0.33 10.02
C LEU A 8 3.57 0.99 10.64
N CYS A 9 2.73 1.69 11.40
CA CYS A 9 3.15 2.88 12.14
C CYS A 9 4.16 2.55 13.25
N ASP A 10 3.96 1.44 13.96
CA ASP A 10 4.90 0.96 14.99
C ASP A 10 6.24 0.58 14.37
N LEU A 11 6.24 -0.20 13.28
CA LEU A 11 7.46 -0.55 12.54
C LEU A 11 8.23 0.68 12.09
N LEU A 12 7.55 1.70 11.55
CA LEU A 12 8.18 2.97 11.17
C LEU A 12 8.80 3.70 12.36
N GLU A 13 8.11 3.73 13.51
CA GLU A 13 8.61 4.36 14.73
C GLU A 13 9.83 3.61 15.29
N VAL A 14 9.78 2.28 15.36
CA VAL A 14 10.91 1.43 15.76
C VAL A 14 12.11 1.68 14.85
N THR A 15 11.90 1.69 13.53
CA THR A 15 12.95 1.94 12.54
C THR A 15 13.58 3.33 12.71
N ARG A 16 12.78 4.35 13.02
CA ARG A 16 13.30 5.70 13.28
C ARG A 16 14.11 5.78 14.58
N ARG A 17 13.73 5.03 15.61
CA ARG A 17 14.49 4.96 16.87
C ARG A 17 15.85 4.31 16.68
N VAL A 18 15.93 3.21 15.94
CA VAL A 18 17.22 2.56 15.65
C VAL A 18 18.13 3.42 14.76
N MET A 19 17.55 4.38 14.01
CA MET A 19 18.30 5.35 13.20
C MET A 19 18.86 6.56 13.96
N LEU A 20 18.51 6.74 15.25
CA LEU A 20 19.10 7.80 16.07
C LEU A 20 20.61 7.56 16.28
N PRO A 21 21.39 8.59 16.66
CA PRO A 21 22.79 8.41 17.04
C PRO A 21 22.95 7.36 18.17
N ALA A 22 24.08 6.64 18.22
CA ALA A 22 24.28 5.56 19.20
C ALA A 22 24.12 6.01 20.66
N LYS A 23 24.47 7.26 20.96
CA LYS A 23 24.28 7.87 22.29
C LYS A 23 22.81 7.97 22.71
N ASP A 24 21.88 7.99 21.76
CA ASP A 24 20.44 8.24 21.98
C ASP A 24 19.61 6.95 21.89
N ASN A 25 20.06 5.92 21.16
CA ASN A 25 19.37 4.62 21.04
C ASN A 25 20.12 3.42 21.65
N GLY A 26 21.38 3.59 22.05
CA GLY A 26 22.22 2.54 22.63
C GLY A 26 22.81 1.53 21.65
N THR A 27 22.75 1.77 20.34
CA THR A 27 23.28 0.84 19.32
C THR A 27 24.05 1.54 18.20
N PHE A 28 25.14 0.92 17.74
CA PHE A 28 25.97 1.38 16.62
C PHE A 28 25.51 0.84 15.26
N TRP A 29 24.46 0.02 15.24
CA TRP A 29 24.06 -0.75 14.06
C TRP A 29 23.87 0.12 12.81
N CYS A 30 23.34 1.33 12.97
CA CYS A 30 23.01 2.22 11.84
C CYS A 30 24.10 3.25 11.49
N GLU A 31 25.13 3.43 12.33
CA GLU A 31 26.10 4.53 12.15
C GLU A 31 26.98 4.36 10.90
N GLY A 32 27.27 3.12 10.50
CA GLY A 32 28.08 2.80 9.32
C GLY A 32 27.30 2.35 8.09
N VAL A 33 25.98 2.22 8.19
CA VAL A 33 25.14 1.67 7.11
C VAL A 33 24.81 2.77 6.11
N ASN A 34 25.18 2.56 4.84
CA ASN A 34 24.87 3.47 3.74
C ASN A 34 23.72 2.92 2.86
N PRO A 35 23.12 3.75 1.98
CA PRO A 35 21.98 3.32 1.17
C PRO A 35 22.28 2.15 0.24
N LEU A 36 23.51 2.06 -0.31
CA LEU A 36 23.88 0.96 -1.20
C LEU A 36 23.94 -0.37 -0.44
N ARG A 37 24.45 -0.36 0.79
CA ARG A 37 24.45 -1.54 1.65
C ARG A 37 23.04 -2.01 1.99
N MET A 38 22.12 -1.08 2.26
CA MET A 38 20.70 -1.42 2.46
C MET A 38 20.05 -1.99 1.20
N CYS A 39 20.43 -1.53 0.01
CA CYS A 39 19.96 -2.16 -1.24
C CYS A 39 20.45 -3.61 -1.37
N GLU A 40 21.69 -3.92 -0.97
CA GLU A 40 22.21 -5.29 -0.97
C GLU A 40 21.41 -6.20 -0.03
N TRP A 41 21.11 -5.73 1.18
CA TRP A 41 20.29 -6.48 2.15
C TRP A 41 18.88 -6.71 1.63
N ALA A 42 18.19 -5.65 1.16
CA ALA A 42 16.85 -5.80 0.59
C ALA A 42 16.78 -6.74 -0.63
N LEU A 43 17.86 -6.85 -1.40
CA LEU A 43 17.96 -7.83 -2.50
C LEU A 43 18.18 -9.26 -1.99
N SER A 44 18.90 -9.44 -0.88
CA SER A 44 19.03 -10.74 -0.19
C SER A 44 17.67 -11.19 0.33
N GLU A 45 16.97 -10.33 1.09
CA GLU A 45 15.64 -10.62 1.64
C GLU A 45 14.63 -10.95 0.53
N LEU A 46 14.72 -10.25 -0.61
CA LEU A 46 13.86 -10.57 -1.76
C LEU A 46 14.11 -11.98 -2.33
N ALA A 47 15.36 -12.45 -2.32
CA ALA A 47 15.69 -13.80 -2.76
C ALA A 47 15.17 -14.85 -1.76
N GLU A 48 15.27 -14.58 -0.45
CA GLU A 48 14.75 -15.46 0.60
C GLU A 48 13.21 -15.58 0.52
N VAL A 49 12.51 -14.45 0.31
CA VAL A 49 11.07 -14.44 0.01
C VAL A 49 10.74 -15.29 -1.24
N GLU A 50 11.54 -15.19 -2.30
CA GLU A 50 11.30 -15.97 -3.53
C GLU A 50 11.42 -17.49 -3.26
N ASP A 51 12.41 -17.90 -2.49
CA ASP A 51 12.65 -19.30 -2.16
C ASP A 51 11.57 -19.87 -1.24
N GLU A 52 11.13 -19.13 -0.21
CA GLU A 52 10.03 -19.56 0.66
C GLU A 52 8.68 -19.60 -0.09
N ILE A 53 8.44 -18.70 -1.06
CA ILE A 53 7.27 -18.79 -1.94
C ILE A 53 7.31 -20.07 -2.78
N LYS A 54 8.46 -20.42 -3.38
CA LYS A 54 8.60 -21.65 -4.17
C LYS A 54 8.38 -22.90 -3.31
N ALA A 55 8.91 -22.91 -2.09
CA ALA A 55 8.68 -23.98 -1.12
C ALA A 55 7.18 -24.11 -0.80
N ALA A 56 6.50 -23.01 -0.48
CA ALA A 56 5.08 -23.00 -0.17
C ALA A 56 4.21 -23.46 -1.35
N GLN A 57 4.52 -23.02 -2.58
CA GLN A 57 3.82 -23.45 -3.79
C GLN A 57 3.99 -24.95 -4.06
N SER A 58 5.18 -25.50 -3.80
CA SER A 58 5.45 -26.93 -3.91
C SER A 58 4.59 -27.74 -2.94
N SER A 59 4.49 -27.30 -1.68
CA SER A 59 3.61 -27.92 -0.67
C SER A 59 2.13 -27.87 -1.07
N VAL A 60 1.66 -26.75 -1.64
CA VAL A 60 0.28 -26.62 -2.16
C VAL A 60 0.04 -27.57 -3.34
N ARG A 61 1.00 -27.69 -4.26
CA ARG A 61 0.88 -28.56 -5.43
C ARG A 61 0.83 -30.04 -5.02
N LYS A 62 1.69 -30.47 -4.10
CA LYS A 62 1.72 -31.86 -3.60
C LYS A 62 0.41 -32.25 -2.92
N ARG A 63 -0.16 -31.36 -2.10
CA ARG A 63 -1.50 -31.55 -1.51
C ARG A 63 -2.59 -31.71 -2.57
N ARG A 64 -2.53 -30.92 -3.65
CA ARG A 64 -3.52 -31.02 -4.75
C ARG A 64 -3.40 -32.31 -5.55
N SER A 65 -2.21 -32.92 -5.61
CA SER A 65 -2.00 -34.19 -6.31
C SER A 65 -2.36 -35.43 -5.47
N GLY A 66 -2.67 -35.28 -4.18
CA GLY A 66 -2.98 -36.41 -3.29
C GLY A 66 -1.79 -37.34 -3.05
N ASP A 67 -0.57 -36.83 -3.24
CA ASP A 67 0.66 -37.58 -3.01
C ASP A 67 1.03 -37.47 -1.53
N ASP A 68 0.48 -38.38 -0.72
CA ASP A 68 0.71 -38.48 0.74
C ASP A 68 2.02 -39.23 1.07
N THR A 69 3.04 -39.17 0.21
CA THR A 69 4.36 -39.70 0.56
C THR A 69 4.91 -38.95 1.77
N ALA A 70 4.94 -39.65 2.91
CA ALA A 70 5.31 -39.20 4.25
C ALA A 70 6.80 -38.84 4.38
N GLY A 71 7.27 -37.88 3.59
CA GLY A 71 8.53 -37.16 3.83
C GLY A 71 8.30 -35.95 4.73
N ASP A 72 9.37 -35.41 5.31
CA ASP A 72 9.47 -34.20 6.16
C ASP A 72 8.95 -32.91 5.46
N ASP A 73 7.71 -32.92 5.02
CA ASP A 73 7.09 -31.78 4.35
C ASP A 73 6.56 -30.79 5.38
N LEU A 74 6.97 -29.55 5.20
CA LEU A 74 6.43 -28.41 5.95
C LEU A 74 4.92 -28.36 5.78
N SER A 75 4.21 -28.26 6.90
CA SER A 75 2.77 -28.04 6.86
C SER A 75 2.46 -26.73 6.12
N PHE A 76 1.30 -26.63 5.46
CA PHE A 76 0.89 -25.38 4.80
C PHE A 76 0.91 -24.18 5.74
N ALA A 77 0.56 -24.38 7.02
CA ALA A 77 0.62 -23.34 8.03
C ALA A 77 2.07 -22.90 8.30
N GLU A 78 3.00 -23.84 8.36
CA GLU A 78 4.42 -23.53 8.53
C GLU A 78 5.01 -22.82 7.30
N ALA A 79 4.70 -23.30 6.10
CA ALA A 79 5.14 -22.64 4.86
C ALA A 79 4.57 -21.21 4.75
N THR A 80 3.30 -21.01 5.13
CA THR A 80 2.69 -19.67 5.17
C THR A 80 3.38 -18.77 6.20
N ARG A 81 3.74 -19.32 7.38
CA ARG A 81 4.46 -18.58 8.40
C ARG A 81 5.83 -18.15 7.93
N ARG A 82 6.60 -19.03 7.28
CA ARG A 82 7.92 -18.67 6.73
C ARG A 82 7.83 -17.57 5.70
N VAL A 83 6.91 -17.68 4.74
CA VAL A 83 6.66 -16.59 3.77
C VAL A 83 6.30 -15.28 4.49
N GLN A 84 5.49 -15.35 5.56
CA GLN A 84 5.14 -14.16 6.32
C GLN A 84 6.36 -13.55 7.05
N ASP A 85 7.23 -14.39 7.63
CA ASP A 85 8.44 -13.96 8.32
C ASP A 85 9.38 -13.25 7.33
N GLU A 86 9.72 -13.88 6.19
CA GLU A 86 10.60 -13.28 5.16
C GLU A 86 10.02 -12.01 4.52
N VAL A 87 8.70 -11.96 4.30
CA VAL A 87 8.05 -10.73 3.82
C VAL A 87 8.14 -9.62 4.88
N GLY A 88 8.09 -9.97 6.17
CA GLY A 88 8.31 -9.04 7.27
C GLY A 88 9.70 -8.42 7.22
N ASP A 89 10.72 -9.24 7.02
CA ASP A 89 12.13 -8.81 6.93
C ASP A 89 12.38 -7.94 5.69
N LEU A 90 11.82 -8.30 4.54
CA LEU A 90 11.85 -7.44 3.34
C LEU A 90 11.17 -6.09 3.57
N ILE A 91 10.01 -6.05 4.24
CA ILE A 91 9.32 -4.78 4.57
C ILE A 91 10.19 -3.92 5.49
N PHE A 92 10.79 -4.53 6.51
CA PHE A 92 11.71 -3.85 7.41
C PHE A 92 12.88 -3.24 6.64
N ASP A 93 13.56 -4.02 5.79
CA ASP A 93 14.72 -3.57 5.01
C ASP A 93 14.38 -2.43 4.04
N VAL A 94 13.21 -2.47 3.40
CA VAL A 94 12.76 -1.39 2.51
C VAL A 94 12.46 -0.10 3.29
N ILE A 95 11.84 -0.19 4.46
CA ILE A 95 11.59 0.98 5.32
C ILE A 95 12.93 1.52 5.85
N MET A 96 13.82 0.63 6.27
CA MET A 96 15.15 0.97 6.76
C MET A 96 15.99 1.67 5.67
N LEU A 97 15.99 1.15 4.45
CA LEU A 97 16.59 1.79 3.27
C LEU A 97 16.06 3.22 3.08
N ALA A 98 14.75 3.41 3.18
CA ALA A 98 14.15 4.72 3.04
C ALA A 98 14.54 5.67 4.19
N CYS A 99 14.63 5.19 5.42
CA CYS A 99 15.12 5.98 6.55
C CYS A 99 16.60 6.37 6.39
N VAL A 100 17.44 5.46 5.90
CA VAL A 100 18.85 5.73 5.56
C VAL A 100 18.95 6.75 4.42
N CYS A 101 18.11 6.64 3.39
CA CYS A 101 18.01 7.66 2.34
C CYS A 101 17.54 9.02 2.88
N GLU A 102 16.59 9.06 3.81
CA GLU A 102 16.12 10.30 4.44
C GLU A 102 17.22 10.94 5.29
N ARG A 103 18.02 10.15 6.01
CA ARG A 103 19.21 10.63 6.73
C ARG A 103 20.24 11.26 5.78
N ASP A 104 20.56 10.59 4.68
CA ASP A 104 21.68 10.97 3.81
C ASP A 104 21.29 12.00 2.74
N PHE A 105 20.03 11.98 2.28
CA PHE A 105 19.52 12.81 1.19
C PHE A 105 18.34 13.72 1.58
N GLY A 106 17.87 13.68 2.82
CA GLY A 106 16.75 14.50 3.31
C GLY A 106 17.06 16.00 3.46
N GLY A 107 18.33 16.37 3.31
CA GLY A 107 18.78 17.76 3.34
C GLY A 107 19.16 18.24 4.73
N VAL A 108 20.35 18.84 4.85
CA VAL A 108 20.86 19.45 6.07
C VAL A 108 20.36 20.90 6.11
N GLY A 109 19.11 21.15 6.53
CA GLY A 109 18.69 22.55 6.74
C GLY A 109 17.20 22.85 6.74
N GLY A 110 16.64 22.97 7.94
CA GLY A 110 15.48 23.84 8.19
C GLY A 110 14.11 23.34 7.71
N ARG A 111 13.08 24.02 8.22
CA ARG A 111 11.63 23.74 8.07
C ARG A 111 11.08 23.64 6.62
N PHE A 112 11.92 23.82 5.60
CA PHE A 112 11.53 23.92 4.19
C PHE A 112 12.45 23.14 3.22
N SER A 113 13.19 22.13 3.70
CA SER A 113 14.06 21.29 2.87
C SER A 113 13.27 20.53 1.79
N SER A 114 13.69 20.65 0.53
CA SER A 114 13.20 19.89 -0.63
C SER A 114 13.87 18.51 -0.79
N GLY A 115 14.44 17.96 0.29
CA GLY A 115 15.18 16.70 0.27
C GLY A 115 14.29 15.45 0.20
N PHE A 116 14.94 14.28 0.14
CA PHE A 116 14.25 13.00 0.18
C PHE A 116 13.49 12.82 1.50
N THR A 117 12.23 12.39 1.42
CA THR A 117 11.50 11.90 2.59
C THR A 117 10.77 10.61 2.22
N LEU A 118 10.66 9.68 3.16
CA LEU A 118 9.86 8.47 3.01
C LEU A 118 8.40 8.83 2.69
N ALA A 119 7.85 9.83 3.37
CA ALA A 119 6.49 10.32 3.14
C ALA A 119 6.33 10.87 1.71
N GLY A 120 7.29 11.66 1.22
CA GLY A 120 7.31 12.19 -0.14
C GLY A 120 7.45 11.07 -1.19
N ALA A 121 8.31 10.08 -0.94
CA ALA A 121 8.47 8.92 -1.82
C ALA A 121 7.17 8.10 -1.90
N ALA A 122 6.55 7.78 -0.76
CA ALA A 122 5.29 7.06 -0.69
C ALA A 122 4.13 7.84 -1.35
N ALA A 123 4.06 9.16 -1.15
CA ALA A 123 3.09 10.03 -1.81
C ALA A 123 3.27 10.02 -3.34
N ASN A 124 4.51 10.11 -3.82
CA ASN A 124 4.84 10.04 -5.25
C ASN A 124 4.50 8.67 -5.86
N ALA A 125 4.78 7.57 -5.17
CA ALA A 125 4.41 6.23 -5.59
C ALA A 125 2.88 6.06 -5.67
N SER A 126 2.16 6.51 -4.64
CA SER A 126 0.70 6.49 -4.61
C SER A 126 0.09 7.31 -5.74
N ALA A 127 0.59 8.52 -5.98
CA ALA A 127 0.13 9.38 -7.06
C ALA A 127 0.31 8.73 -8.44
N LYS A 128 1.44 8.03 -8.64
CA LYS A 128 1.72 7.26 -9.87
C LYS A 128 0.73 6.12 -10.07
N VAL A 129 0.49 5.29 -9.05
CA VAL A 129 -0.48 4.19 -9.12
C VAL A 129 -1.89 4.73 -9.44
N LYS A 130 -2.31 5.78 -8.76
CA LYS A 130 -3.63 6.40 -9.00
C LYS A 130 -3.82 6.90 -10.42
N ARG A 131 -2.78 7.47 -11.04
CA ARG A 131 -2.84 7.87 -12.45
C ARG A 131 -2.89 6.66 -13.39
N ARG A 132 -2.12 5.61 -13.10
CA ARG A 132 -1.99 4.42 -13.95
C ARG A 132 -3.15 3.42 -13.82
N CYS A 133 -3.99 3.54 -12.78
CA CYS A 133 -5.18 2.72 -12.57
C CYS A 133 -6.48 3.56 -12.72
N PRO A 134 -6.83 4.02 -13.94
CA PRO A 134 -7.94 4.95 -14.13
C PRO A 134 -9.32 4.33 -13.86
N TYR A 135 -9.47 3.01 -13.96
CA TYR A 135 -10.70 2.29 -13.61
C TYR A 135 -10.90 2.13 -12.10
N THR A 136 -9.85 2.32 -11.30
CA THR A 136 -9.93 2.28 -9.83
C THR A 136 -10.05 3.69 -9.24
N PHE A 137 -9.18 4.61 -9.66
CA PHE A 137 -9.07 5.93 -9.03
C PHE A 137 -9.44 7.09 -9.95
N GLY A 138 -9.51 6.87 -11.26
CA GLY A 138 -9.67 7.94 -12.25
C GLY A 138 -11.12 8.21 -12.68
N PRO A 139 -11.30 9.09 -13.68
CA PRO A 139 -12.62 9.37 -14.26
C PRO A 139 -13.33 8.11 -14.78
N ARG A 140 -12.57 7.09 -15.21
CA ARG A 140 -13.11 5.83 -15.71
C ARG A 140 -13.69 4.94 -14.61
N ALA A 141 -13.38 5.18 -13.33
CA ALA A 141 -13.98 4.44 -12.22
C ALA A 141 -15.51 4.57 -12.17
N ARG A 142 -16.06 5.67 -12.70
CA ARG A 142 -17.51 5.89 -12.81
C ARG A 142 -18.17 5.10 -13.94
N LEU A 143 -17.38 4.57 -14.87
CA LEU A 143 -17.85 3.75 -15.99
C LEU A 143 -17.98 2.27 -15.62
N GLY A 144 -17.56 1.90 -14.40
CA GLY A 144 -17.53 0.52 -13.94
C GLY A 144 -16.14 -0.13 -14.08
N PRO A 145 -16.06 -1.46 -13.90
CA PRO A 145 -14.80 -2.20 -14.01
C PRO A 145 -14.22 -2.10 -15.42
N CYS A 146 -12.91 -2.32 -15.53
CA CYS A 146 -12.26 -2.41 -16.84
C CYS A 146 -12.87 -3.58 -17.62
N PRO A 147 -13.24 -3.40 -18.92
CA PRO A 147 -13.90 -4.45 -19.68
C PRO A 147 -13.02 -5.68 -19.90
N ASP A 148 -11.70 -5.47 -20.05
CA ASP A 148 -10.74 -6.52 -20.33
C ASP A 148 -9.30 -6.07 -20.01
N LYS A 149 -8.40 -7.05 -19.96
CA LYS A 149 -6.98 -6.85 -19.64
C LYS A 149 -6.24 -6.00 -20.68
N ALA A 150 -6.54 -6.14 -21.97
CA ALA A 150 -5.83 -5.41 -23.02
C ALA A 150 -6.16 -3.91 -22.96
N THR A 151 -7.41 -3.58 -22.66
CA THR A 151 -7.87 -2.20 -22.40
C THR A 151 -7.16 -1.60 -21.17
N GLU A 152 -6.97 -2.39 -20.11
CA GLU A 152 -6.25 -1.95 -18.91
C GLU A 152 -4.77 -1.69 -19.21
N GLU A 153 -4.10 -2.61 -19.90
CA GLU A 153 -2.69 -2.49 -20.29
C GLU A 153 -2.45 -1.29 -21.20
N ALA A 154 -3.34 -1.04 -22.17
CA ALA A 154 -3.28 0.14 -23.03
C ALA A 154 -3.40 1.44 -22.22
N ALA A 155 -4.37 1.52 -21.32
CA ALA A 155 -4.55 2.69 -20.45
C ALA A 155 -3.33 2.94 -19.55
N TRP A 156 -2.73 1.87 -19.02
CA TRP A 156 -1.49 1.95 -18.22
C TRP A 156 -0.30 2.43 -19.07
N ALA A 157 -0.16 1.93 -20.29
CA ALA A 157 0.90 2.31 -21.23
C ALA A 157 0.80 3.79 -21.62
N ASP A 158 -0.41 4.29 -21.91
CA ASP A 158 -0.67 5.70 -22.23
C ASP A 158 -0.21 6.62 -21.10
N VAL A 159 -0.54 6.28 -19.85
CA VAL A 159 -0.12 7.06 -18.68
C VAL A 159 1.39 7.02 -18.48
N LYS A 160 2.04 5.87 -18.70
CA LYS A 160 3.51 5.78 -18.68
C LYS A 160 4.16 6.65 -19.77
N ALA A 161 3.57 6.70 -20.96
CA ALA A 161 4.05 7.54 -22.05
C ALA A 161 3.93 9.03 -21.70
N MET A 162 2.80 9.46 -21.14
CA MET A 162 2.62 10.83 -20.62
C MET A 162 3.62 11.17 -19.51
N GLU A 163 3.84 10.25 -18.55
CA GLU A 163 4.83 10.45 -17.49
C GLU A 163 6.25 10.59 -18.05
N LYS A 164 6.61 9.79 -19.06
CA LYS A 164 7.91 9.91 -19.73
C LYS A 164 8.05 11.24 -20.46
N ALA A 165 7.01 11.67 -21.18
CA ALA A 165 6.99 12.96 -21.88
C ALA A 165 7.10 14.15 -20.92
N SER A 166 6.43 14.10 -19.75
CA SER A 166 6.51 15.16 -18.73
C SER A 166 7.89 15.33 -18.10
N ARG A 167 8.73 14.29 -18.14
CA ARG A 167 10.10 14.31 -17.60
C ARG A 167 11.15 14.75 -18.62
N ALA A 168 10.78 14.84 -19.90
CA ALA A 168 11.68 15.30 -20.94
C ALA A 168 11.90 16.82 -20.83
N PRO A 169 13.03 17.36 -21.32
CA PRO A 169 13.24 18.81 -21.39
C PRO A 169 12.10 19.49 -22.15
N GLY A 170 11.43 20.48 -21.51
CA GLY A 170 10.27 21.17 -22.08
C GLY A 170 8.93 20.40 -21.97
N GLY A 171 8.91 19.25 -21.29
CA GLY A 171 7.68 18.51 -21.01
C GLY A 171 6.70 19.31 -20.15
N GLY A 172 5.41 19.27 -20.52
CA GLY A 172 4.35 19.88 -19.71
C GLY A 172 4.15 19.17 -18.37
N PRO A 173 3.53 19.84 -17.38
CA PRO A 173 3.27 19.24 -16.08
C PRO A 173 2.30 18.06 -16.21
N MET A 174 2.52 17.01 -15.41
CA MET A 174 1.57 15.90 -15.31
C MET A 174 0.24 16.38 -14.71
N PRO A 175 -0.91 15.84 -15.16
CA PRO A 175 -2.16 16.02 -14.46
C PRO A 175 -2.01 15.56 -12.99
N PRO A 176 -2.70 16.24 -12.04
CA PRO A 176 -2.69 15.82 -10.65
C PRO A 176 -3.26 14.41 -10.52
N ALA A 177 -2.74 13.64 -9.56
CA ALA A 177 -3.32 12.33 -9.28
C ALA A 177 -4.75 12.50 -8.76
N PRO A 178 -5.69 11.62 -9.16
CA PRO A 178 -7.04 11.67 -8.66
C PRO A 178 -7.09 11.35 -7.15
N PRO A 179 -8.19 11.65 -6.44
CA PRO A 179 -8.33 11.30 -5.03
C PRO A 179 -8.34 9.78 -4.82
N THR A 180 -7.98 9.31 -3.61
CA THR A 180 -8.11 7.87 -3.26
C THR A 180 -9.57 7.42 -3.24
N TYR A 181 -10.48 8.32 -2.86
CA TYR A 181 -11.90 8.05 -2.70
C TYR A 181 -12.68 9.05 -3.56
N ASN A 182 -13.66 8.55 -4.32
CA ASN A 182 -14.45 9.38 -5.23
C ASN A 182 -15.51 10.22 -4.51
N SER A 183 -15.85 9.85 -3.27
CA SER A 183 -16.78 10.58 -2.41
C SER A 183 -16.42 10.48 -0.92
N ALA A 184 -16.98 11.39 -0.11
CA ALA A 184 -16.89 11.29 1.35
C ALA A 184 -17.57 10.01 1.89
N TRP A 185 -18.59 9.52 1.17
CA TRP A 185 -19.27 8.27 1.48
C TRP A 185 -18.36 7.07 1.27
N ASP A 186 -17.64 6.98 0.14
CA ASP A 186 -16.67 5.89 -0.12
C ASP A 186 -15.60 5.84 0.97
N ARG A 187 -15.10 7.01 1.38
CA ARG A 187 -14.15 7.13 2.49
C ARG A 187 -14.74 6.62 3.80
N TRP A 188 -16.00 6.95 4.10
CA TRP A 188 -16.68 6.50 5.32
C TRP A 188 -16.97 4.99 5.32
N CYS A 189 -17.47 4.44 4.20
CA CYS A 189 -17.69 3.00 4.03
C CYS A 189 -16.39 2.20 4.21
N PHE A 190 -15.30 2.64 3.58
CA PHE A 190 -14.00 1.99 3.72
C PHE A 190 -13.45 2.05 5.16
N LYS A 191 -13.61 3.20 5.83
CA LYS A 191 -13.15 3.39 7.22
C LYS A 191 -13.98 2.60 8.23
N SER A 192 -15.27 2.44 7.99
CA SER A 192 -16.18 1.69 8.87
C SER A 192 -16.06 0.16 8.72
N GLY A 193 -15.16 -0.34 7.85
CA GLY A 193 -15.03 -1.76 7.56
C GLY A 193 -16.24 -2.33 6.79
N ARG A 194 -17.14 -1.45 6.33
CA ARG A 194 -18.31 -1.81 5.52
C ARG A 194 -17.90 -1.81 4.05
N LEU A 195 -16.96 -2.68 3.70
CA LEU A 195 -16.80 -3.04 2.30
C LEU A 195 -17.97 -3.94 1.94
N PHE A 196 -18.72 -3.51 0.93
CA PHE A 196 -19.78 -4.27 0.30
C PHE A 196 -19.23 -5.64 -0.13
N ASP A 197 -19.61 -6.71 0.57
CA ASP A 197 -19.92 -7.94 -0.14
C ASP A 197 -21.06 -7.58 -1.11
N GLY A 198 -20.84 -7.77 -2.40
CA GLY A 198 -21.63 -7.25 -3.52
C GLY A 198 -23.08 -7.74 -3.64
N GLN A 199 -23.81 -7.90 -2.54
CA GLN A 199 -25.22 -8.32 -2.49
C GLN A 199 -26.13 -7.49 -1.59
N ALA A 200 -25.68 -6.34 -1.05
CA ALA A 200 -26.57 -5.52 -0.23
C ALA A 200 -27.42 -4.57 -1.08
N VAL A 201 -28.65 -5.02 -1.35
CA VAL A 201 -29.84 -4.19 -1.60
C VAL A 201 -29.76 -2.91 -0.76
N LEU A 202 -29.85 -1.75 -1.42
CA LEU A 202 -30.02 -0.45 -0.76
C LEU A 202 -31.03 -0.60 0.39
N PRO A 203 -30.67 -0.30 1.66
CA PRO A 203 -31.68 -0.29 2.69
C PRO A 203 -32.57 0.93 2.41
N VAL A 204 -33.75 0.65 1.86
CA VAL A 204 -34.92 1.54 1.78
C VAL A 204 -35.18 2.28 3.10
N ALA A 205 -34.61 1.80 4.22
CA ALA A 205 -34.64 2.44 5.53
C ALA A 205 -34.07 3.88 5.58
N VAL A 206 -33.07 4.25 4.78
CA VAL A 206 -32.54 5.64 4.81
C VAL A 206 -33.46 6.60 4.03
N ALA A 207 -34.12 6.13 2.97
CA ALA A 207 -35.15 6.89 2.28
C ALA A 207 -36.43 7.04 3.14
N ALA A 208 -36.77 6.03 3.94
CA ALA A 208 -37.90 6.09 4.86
C ALA A 208 -37.67 7.08 6.03
N ALA A 209 -36.44 7.18 6.55
CA ALA A 209 -36.12 8.09 7.66
C ALA A 209 -36.30 9.58 7.28
N PHE A 210 -36.05 9.97 6.02
CA PHE A 210 -36.37 11.33 5.54
C PHE A 210 -37.86 11.54 5.24
N ALA A 211 -38.61 10.48 4.88
CA ALA A 211 -40.04 10.58 4.65
C ALA A 211 -40.86 10.63 5.96
N THR A 212 -40.43 9.97 7.03
CA THR A 212 -41.18 9.97 8.31
C THR A 212 -40.95 11.25 9.13
N GLY A 213 -39.81 11.93 8.96
CA GLY A 213 -39.52 13.21 9.63
C GLY A 213 -40.41 14.37 9.17
N CYS A 214 -40.96 14.33 7.95
CA CYS A 214 -41.85 15.37 7.43
C CYS A 214 -43.33 15.21 7.86
N VAL A 215 -43.73 14.07 8.45
CA VAL A 215 -45.15 13.82 8.80
C VAL A 215 -45.47 14.19 10.26
N PHE A 216 -44.50 14.14 11.18
CA PHE A 216 -44.74 14.47 12.59
C PHE A 216 -44.57 15.96 12.96
N GLY A 217 -44.04 16.79 12.06
CA GLY A 217 -43.89 18.24 12.28
C GLY A 217 -45.17 19.07 12.06
N ALA A 218 -46.23 18.49 11.49
CA ALA A 218 -47.43 19.24 11.09
C ALA A 218 -48.58 19.19 12.13
N ARG A 219 -48.39 18.56 13.30
CA ARG A 219 -49.49 18.31 14.26
C ARG A 219 -49.37 18.97 15.63
N SER A 220 -48.39 19.85 15.82
CA SER A 220 -48.17 20.58 17.09
C SER A 220 -48.47 22.09 17.01
N TRP A 221 -49.18 22.54 15.98
CA TRP A 221 -49.77 23.89 15.91
C TRP A 221 -51.30 23.78 15.79
N ARG A 222 -51.97 23.61 16.92
CA ARG A 222 -53.32 24.12 17.24
C ARG A 222 -53.66 23.82 18.69
#